data_AF-A0A2D6ZM32-F1
#
_entry.id   AF-A0A2D6ZM32-F1
#
_cell.length_a   1.000
_cell.length_b   1.000
_cell.length_c   1.000
_cell.angle_alpha   90.00
_cell.angle_beta   90.00
_cell.angle_gamma   90.00
#
_symmetry.space_group_name_H-M   'P 1'
#
loop_
_entity.id
_entity.type
_entity.pdbx_description
1 polymer ?
#
loop_
_entity_poly.entity_id
_entity_poly.type
_entity_poly.pdbx_seq_one_letter_code
_entity_poly.pdbx_strand_id
1 'polypeptide(L)' 'MVRLLIQKKANVNATAIKGWTPLDLAHKEEHVEVVELLRENGAKTSEELKAEGK' A
#
# COMPACT_ATOMS: atom_id res chain seq x y z
N MET A 1 11.43 6.42 6.23
CA MET A 1 10.65 7.34 5.38
C MET A 1 9.16 7.02 5.39
N VAL A 2 8.76 5.76 5.16
CA VAL A 2 7.34 5.34 5.08
C VAL A 2 6.53 5.72 6.34
N ARG A 3 7.10 5.53 7.54
CA ARG A 3 6.48 5.95 8.82
C ARG A 3 6.12 7.44 8.86
N LEU A 4 6.95 8.31 8.30
CA LEU A 4 6.72 9.75 8.27
C LEU A 4 5.59 10.12 7.30
N LEU A 5 5.52 9.45 6.15
CA LEU A 5 4.45 9.64 5.17
C LEU A 5 3.08 9.23 5.75
N ILE A 6 3.04 8.10 6.44
CA ILE A 6 1.84 7.62 7.15
C ILE A 6 1.41 8.62 8.22
N GLN A 7 2.35 9.14 9.03
CA GLN A 7 2.06 10.20 10.02
C GLN A 7 1.49 11.48 9.40
N LYS A 8 1.85 11.78 8.15
CA LYS A 8 1.30 12.93 7.40
C LYS A 8 -0.06 12.64 6.75
N LYS A 9 -0.75 11.57 7.15
CA LYS A 9 -2.02 11.11 6.56
C LYS A 9 -1.91 10.77 5.07
N ALA A 10 -0.76 10.28 4.61
CA ALA A 10 -0.64 9.78 3.25
C ALA A 10 -1.65 8.64 3.02
N ASN A 11 -2.28 8.65 1.85
CA ASN A 11 -3.21 7.59 1.48
C ASN A 11 -2.43 6.31 1.15
N VAL A 12 -2.48 5.33 2.05
CA VAL A 12 -1.80 4.03 1.89
C VAL A 12 -2.41 3.15 0.80
N ASN A 13 -3.63 3.47 0.35
CA ASN A 13 -4.37 2.79 -0.72
C ASN A 13 -4.38 3.61 -2.02
N ALA A 14 -3.51 4.62 -2.15
CA ALA A 14 -3.38 5.38 -3.38
C ALA A 14 -2.99 4.45 -4.54
N THR A 15 -3.64 4.57 -5.69
CA THR A 15 -3.30 3.79 -6.88
C THR A 15 -2.42 4.61 -7.82
N ALA A 16 -1.35 3.99 -8.31
CA ALA A 16 -0.52 4.55 -9.37
C ALA A 16 -1.24 4.48 -10.74
N ILE A 17 -0.64 5.05 -11.78
CA ILE A 17 -1.20 5.08 -13.15
C ILE A 17 -1.54 3.68 -13.69
N LYS A 18 -0.83 2.64 -13.22
CA LYS A 18 -1.08 1.23 -13.57
C LYS A 18 -2.05 0.50 -12.63
N GLY A 19 -2.67 1.22 -11.69
CA GLY A 19 -3.54 0.66 -10.67
C GLY A 19 -2.82 0.00 -9.50
N TRP A 20 -1.48 0.07 -9.43
CA TRP A 20 -0.69 -0.53 -8.34
C TRP A 20 -0.77 0.31 -7.08
N THR A 21 -0.84 -0.34 -5.93
CA THR A 21 -0.80 0.32 -4.62
C THR A 21 0.62 0.36 -4.06
N PRO A 22 0.90 1.20 -3.04
CA PRO A 22 2.13 1.15 -2.28
C PRO A 22 2.47 -0.26 -1.76
N LEU A 23 1.46 -1.07 -1.44
CA LEU A 23 1.64 -2.44 -0.96
C LEU A 23 2.10 -3.39 -2.08
N ASP A 24 1.57 -3.23 -3.30
CA ASP A 24 2.01 -4.00 -4.47
C ASP A 24 3.49 -3.71 -4.81
N LEU A 25 3.87 -2.43 -4.74
CA LEU A 25 5.25 -2.00 -4.95
C LEU A 25 6.17 -2.55 -3.87
N ALA A 26 5.76 -2.52 -2.61
CA ALA A 26 6.55 -3.07 -1.51
C ALA A 26 6.76 -4.59 -1.62
N HIS A 27 5.75 -5.34 -2.09
CA HIS A 27 5.88 -6.77 -2.37
C HIS A 27 6.83 -7.03 -3.53
N LYS A 28 6.73 -6.25 -4.62
CA LYS A 28 7.58 -6.44 -5.80
C LYS A 28 9.06 -6.20 -5.51
N GLU A 29 9.36 -5.25 -4.63
CA GLU A 29 10.73 -4.94 -4.21
C GLU A 29 11.19 -5.84 -3.04
N GLU A 30 10.36 -6.78 -2.57
CA GLU A 30 10.65 -7.67 -1.42
C GLU A 30 10.97 -6.93 -0.11
N HIS A 31 10.40 -5.73 0.07
CA HIS A 31 10.61 -4.91 1.26
C HIS A 31 9.65 -5.32 2.39
N VAL A 32 9.95 -6.44 3.05
CA VAL A 32 9.10 -7.05 4.10
C VAL A 32 8.72 -6.05 5.20
N GLU A 33 9.67 -5.26 5.71
CA GLU A 33 9.38 -4.27 6.77
C GLU A 33 8.39 -3.19 6.29
N VAL A 34 8.46 -2.80 5.02
CA VAL A 34 7.53 -1.82 4.43
C VAL A 34 6.17 -2.44 4.20
N VAL A 35 6.12 -3.72 3.78
CA VAL A 35 4.88 -4.48 3.64
C VAL A 35 4.14 -4.56 4.97
N GLU A 36 4.81 -4.96 6.04
CA GLU A 36 4.23 -5.05 7.39
C GLU A 36 3.72 -3.68 7.85
N LEU A 37 4.54 -2.64 7.75
CA LEU A 37 4.16 -1.30 8.16
C LEU A 37 2.93 -0.76 7.40
N LEU A 38 2.87 -1.00 6.09
CA LEU A 38 1.72 -0.60 5.27
C LEU A 38 0.47 -1.40 5.67
N ARG A 39 0.59 -2.72 5.88
CA ARG A 39 -0.51 -3.59 6.32
C ARG A 39 -1.07 -3.19 7.68
N GLU A 40 -0.20 -2.88 8.65
CA GLU A 40 -0.60 -2.38 9.97
C GLU A 40 -1.44 -1.10 9.88
N ASN A 41 -1.23 -0.31 8.82
CA ASN A 41 -1.96 0.92 8.57
C ASN A 41 -3.16 0.74 7.62
N GLY A 42 -3.58 -0.51 7.36
CA GLY A 42 -4.74 -0.81 6.53
C GLY A 42 -4.52 -0.65 5.03
N ALA A 43 -3.26 -0.70 4.58
CA ALA A 43 -2.95 -0.78 3.16
C ALA A 43 -3.45 -2.11 2.58
N LYS A 44 -3.97 -2.04 1.36
CA LYS A 44 -4.49 -3.17 0.58
C LYS A 44 -3.75 -3.27 -0.73
N THR A 45 -3.67 -4.48 -1.28
CA THR A 45 -3.17 -4.71 -2.64
C THR A 45 -4.18 -4.18 -3.65
N SER A 46 -3.74 -3.94 -4.88
CA SER A 46 -4.67 -3.57 -5.95
C SER A 46 -5.73 -4.63 -6.22
N GLU A 47 -5.44 -5.91 -5.94
CA GLU A 47 -6.42 -7.00 -6.05
C GLU A 47 -7.50 -6.93 -4.98
N GLU A 48 -7.12 -6.69 -3.72
CA GLU A 48 -8.05 -6.53 -2.60
C GLU A 48 -8.96 -5.30 -2.82
N LEU A 49 -8.41 -4.18 -3.29
CA LEU A 49 -9.21 -2.99 -3.61
C LEU A 49 -10.19 -3.22 -4.77
N LYS A 50 -9.81 -4.04 -5.77
CA LYS A 50 -10.70 -4.41 -6.87
C LYS A 50 -11.82 -5.35 -6.41
N ALA A 51 -11.55 -6.21 -5.44
CA ALA A 51 -12.53 -7.16 -4.90
C ALA A 51 -13.65 -6.45 -4.11
N GLU A 52 -13.37 -5.30 -3.50
CA GLU A 52 -14.35 -4.53 -2.72
C GLU A 52 -15.29 -3.66 -3.57
N GLY A 53 -14.98 -3.47 -4.86
CA GLY A 53 -15.78 -2.66 -5.78
C GLY A 53 -16.86 -3.43 -6.55
N LYS A 54 -17.27 -4.63 -6.10
CA LYS A 54 -18.21 -5.52 -6.81
C LYS A 54 -19.55 -5.66 -6.11
#